data_AF-A0AAD5YM77-F1
#
_entry.id   AF-A0AAD5YM77-F1
#
_cell.length_a   1.000
_cell.length_b   1.000
_cell.length_c   1.000
_cell.angle_alpha   90.00
_cell.angle_beta   90.00
_cell.angle_gamma   90.00
#
_symmetry.space_group_name_H-M   'P 1'
#
loop_
_entity.id
_entity.type
_entity.pdbx_description
1 polymer ?
#
loop_
_entity_poly.entity_id
_entity_poly.type
_entity_poly.pdbx_seq_one_letter_code
_entity_poly.pdbx_strand_id
1 'polypeptide(L)'
;MPFTSSALTDAKLSRLAQKLVTSFVYSHDVVTRLSLGSVRDLRNAALWLCEAEEGQHQYGKDGERLREDGWSAVTSRAQRWKEANENGGRGSKEDMDWLIAVRKTLEANMQDQDLFPPGRVLWGMRDGDLHPSHRKKTKKTVKDEDKLRVFEVLDVEKVFDQIVFARNMLTAHMPHQYDRVLHDLL
;
A
#
# COMPACT_ATOMS: atom_id res chain seq x y z
N MET A 1 5.72 9.56 -23.96
CA MET A 1 5.83 8.67 -22.78
C MET A 1 4.47 8.63 -22.11
N PRO A 2 3.89 7.46 -21.79
CA PRO A 2 2.75 7.42 -20.89
C PRO A 2 3.21 7.86 -19.50
N PHE A 3 2.57 8.89 -18.94
CA PHE A 3 3.00 9.54 -17.70
C PHE A 3 2.36 8.94 -16.43
N THR A 4 1.58 7.86 -16.60
CA THR A 4 0.89 7.17 -15.51
C THR A 4 0.93 5.66 -15.79
N SER A 5 1.94 4.98 -15.27
CA SER A 5 2.08 3.54 -15.48
C SER A 5 1.22 2.79 -14.47
N SER A 6 -0.03 2.53 -14.85
CA SER A 6 -0.83 1.52 -14.15
C SER A 6 -0.11 0.18 -14.15
N ALA A 7 -0.43 -0.65 -13.16
CA ALA A 7 0.05 -2.01 -13.04
C ALA A 7 -0.55 -2.89 -14.16
N LEU A 8 0.19 -3.06 -15.27
CA LEU A 8 -0.29 -3.70 -16.49
C LEU A 8 0.47 -4.98 -16.89
N THR A 9 1.69 -5.16 -16.37
CA THR A 9 2.57 -6.25 -16.78
C THR A 9 2.86 -7.17 -15.63
N ASP A 10 2.89 -8.48 -15.87
CA ASP A 10 3.51 -9.39 -14.90
C ASP A 10 5.00 -9.08 -14.71
N ALA A 11 5.61 -9.66 -13.69
CA ALA A 11 7.00 -9.38 -13.36
C ALA A 11 8.00 -9.76 -14.47
N LYS A 12 7.74 -10.84 -15.21
CA LYS A 12 8.63 -11.30 -16.29
C LYS A 12 8.55 -10.34 -17.47
N LEU A 13 7.35 -9.94 -17.86
CA LEU A 13 7.10 -9.00 -18.93
C LEU A 13 7.64 -7.61 -18.59
N SER A 14 7.47 -7.15 -17.35
CA SER A 14 8.04 -5.88 -16.88
C SER A 14 9.56 -5.87 -17.06
N ARG A 15 10.26 -6.93 -16.64
CA ARG A 15 11.72 -7.08 -16.83
C ARG A 15 12.13 -7.10 -18.31
N LEU A 16 11.39 -7.83 -19.16
CA LEU A 16 11.68 -7.87 -20.60
C LEU A 16 11.51 -6.49 -21.26
N ALA A 17 10.55 -5.69 -20.78
CA ALA A 17 10.28 -4.35 -21.30
C ALA A 17 11.27 -3.27 -20.81
N GLN A 18 12.23 -3.58 -19.94
CA GLN A 18 13.10 -2.58 -19.28
C GLN A 18 13.88 -1.69 -20.26
N LYS A 19 14.27 -2.23 -21.42
CA LYS A 19 15.00 -1.49 -22.46
C LYS A 19 14.09 -0.72 -23.42
N LEU A 20 12.78 -0.95 -23.36
CA LEU A 20 11.80 -0.38 -24.29
C LEU A 20 10.94 0.70 -23.62
N VAL A 21 10.54 0.47 -22.38
CA VAL A 21 9.61 1.32 -21.63
C VAL A 21 10.30 1.85 -20.38
N THR A 22 10.20 3.15 -20.15
CA THR A 22 10.53 3.78 -18.87
C THR A 22 9.24 4.28 -18.24
N SER A 23 8.93 3.75 -17.07
CA SER A 23 7.79 4.14 -16.24
C SER A 23 8.24 5.09 -15.15
N PHE A 24 7.51 6.19 -14.97
CA PHE A 24 7.72 7.11 -13.86
C PHE A 24 6.54 6.99 -12.88
N VAL A 25 6.86 6.86 -11.59
CA VAL A 25 5.89 6.77 -10.50
C VAL A 25 6.17 7.88 -9.50
N TYR A 26 5.13 8.62 -9.10
CA TYR A 26 5.25 9.66 -8.09
C TYR A 26 4.69 9.22 -6.73
N SER A 27 5.52 9.34 -5.69
CA SER A 27 5.17 9.14 -4.28
C SER A 27 4.41 7.82 -4.05
N HIS A 28 3.33 7.84 -3.27
CA HIS A 28 2.50 6.68 -2.98
C HIS A 28 1.31 6.54 -3.93
N ASP A 29 1.44 6.94 -5.21
CA ASP A 29 0.38 6.81 -6.21
C ASP A 29 -0.21 5.40 -6.23
N VAL A 30 -1.48 5.30 -5.80
CA VAL A 30 -2.18 4.02 -5.65
C VAL A 30 -2.35 3.30 -6.99
N VAL A 31 -2.49 4.02 -8.11
CA VAL A 31 -2.78 3.44 -9.42
C VAL A 31 -1.62 2.59 -9.92
N THR A 32 -0.41 2.89 -9.46
CA THR A 32 0.80 2.12 -9.79
C THR A 32 0.90 0.80 -9.04
N ARG A 33 0.06 0.61 -8.01
CA ARG A 33 -0.06 -0.59 -7.16
C ARG A 33 -1.40 -1.30 -7.36
N LEU A 34 -2.34 -0.67 -8.06
CA LEU A 34 -3.67 -1.20 -8.36
C LEU A 34 -3.62 -2.02 -9.64
N SER A 35 -3.46 -3.33 -9.48
CA SER A 35 -3.67 -4.32 -10.52
C SER A 35 -5.13 -4.80 -10.53
N LEU A 36 -5.58 -5.40 -11.64
CA LEU A 36 -6.90 -6.05 -11.66
C LEU A 36 -7.01 -7.15 -10.59
N GLY A 37 -5.91 -7.85 -10.30
CA GLY A 37 -5.87 -8.85 -9.23
C GLY A 37 -6.09 -8.22 -7.86
N SER A 38 -5.35 -7.15 -7.53
CA SER A 38 -5.50 -6.44 -6.27
C SER A 38 -6.92 -5.90 -6.04
N VAL A 39 -7.64 -5.47 -7.09
CA VAL A 39 -9.04 -5.04 -6.99
C VAL A 39 -9.96 -6.20 -6.63
N ARG A 40 -9.75 -7.37 -7.23
CA ARG A 40 -10.54 -8.58 -6.95
C ARG A 40 -10.25 -9.09 -5.55
N ASP A 41 -8.99 -9.13 -5.17
CA ASP A 41 -8.55 -9.51 -3.83
C ASP A 41 -9.12 -8.58 -2.76
N LEU A 42 -9.11 -7.25 -2.97
CA LEU A 42 -9.77 -6.29 -2.08
C LEU A 42 -11.27 -6.55 -1.97
N ARG A 43 -11.94 -6.84 -3.08
CA ARG A 43 -13.36 -7.20 -3.08
C ARG A 43 -13.62 -8.48 -2.28
N ASN A 44 -12.79 -9.50 -2.48
CA ASN A 44 -12.93 -10.78 -1.79
C ASN A 44 -12.67 -10.63 -0.29
N ALA A 45 -11.64 -9.86 0.10
CA ALA A 45 -11.37 -9.53 1.50
C ALA A 45 -12.54 -8.75 2.14
N ALA A 46 -13.13 -7.79 1.43
CA ALA A 46 -14.31 -7.07 1.90
C ALA A 46 -15.52 -8.00 2.08
N LEU A 47 -15.76 -8.90 1.13
CA LEU A 47 -16.83 -9.90 1.23
C LEU A 47 -16.63 -10.83 2.43
N TRP A 48 -15.41 -11.34 2.63
CA TRP A 48 -15.04 -12.16 3.79
C TRP A 48 -15.35 -11.44 5.12
N LEU A 49 -14.99 -10.16 5.22
CA LEU A 49 -15.27 -9.36 6.42
C LEU A 49 -16.78 -9.11 6.63
N CYS A 50 -17.55 -8.96 5.56
CA CYS A 50 -19.01 -8.82 5.64
C CYS A 50 -19.68 -10.14 6.05
N GLU A 51 -19.27 -11.27 5.47
CA GLU A 51 -19.76 -12.60 5.82
C GLU A 51 -19.44 -12.93 7.29
N ALA A 52 -18.25 -12.56 7.77
CA ALA A 52 -17.85 -12.71 9.17
C ALA A 52 -18.70 -11.84 10.12
N GLU A 53 -19.02 -10.61 9.71
CA GLU A 53 -19.92 -9.71 10.47
C GLU A 53 -21.33 -10.30 10.61
N GLU A 54 -21.85 -10.90 9.54
CA GLU A 54 -23.16 -11.55 9.52
C GLU A 54 -23.19 -12.88 10.28
N GLY A 55 -22.05 -13.34 10.81
CA GLY A 55 -21.91 -14.60 11.53
C GLY A 55 -22.00 -15.83 10.63
N GLN A 56 -21.75 -15.67 9.32
CA GLN A 56 -21.73 -16.77 8.35
C GLN A 56 -20.45 -17.62 8.47
N HIS A 57 -19.39 -17.08 9.09
CA HIS A 57 -18.17 -17.84 9.40
C HIS A 57 -18.44 -18.75 10.60
N GLN A 58 -18.74 -20.01 10.31
CA GLN A 58 -19.05 -21.02 11.32
C GLN A 58 -17.87 -21.97 11.58
N TYR A 59 -17.53 -22.06 12.88
CA TYR A 59 -16.78 -23.11 13.59
C TYR A 59 -15.25 -23.09 13.53
N GLY A 60 -14.64 -22.62 14.63
CA GLY A 60 -13.53 -23.37 15.22
C GLY A 60 -14.02 -24.78 15.63
N LYS A 61 -13.11 -25.75 15.70
CA LYS A 61 -13.40 -27.18 15.98
C LYS A 61 -14.29 -27.44 17.23
N ASP A 62 -14.43 -26.46 18.12
CA ASP A 62 -15.08 -26.60 19.42
C ASP A 62 -16.47 -25.91 19.53
N GLY A 63 -17.07 -25.44 18.44
CA GLY A 63 -18.42 -24.86 18.49
C GLY A 63 -18.48 -23.41 18.99
N GLU A 64 -17.34 -22.80 19.33
CA GLU A 64 -17.28 -21.39 19.71
C GLU A 64 -17.46 -20.47 18.50
N ARG A 65 -18.32 -19.45 18.68
CA ARG A 65 -18.54 -18.40 17.69
C ARG A 65 -17.25 -17.60 17.51
N LEU A 66 -16.67 -17.60 16.31
CA LEU A 66 -15.69 -16.60 15.85
C LEU A 66 -16.39 -15.26 15.62
N ARG A 67 -17.11 -14.76 16.63
CA ARG A 67 -17.97 -13.58 16.57
C ARG A 67 -17.18 -12.28 16.38
N GLU A 68 -15.87 -12.36 16.29
CA GLU A 68 -14.96 -11.24 16.43
C GLU A 68 -14.11 -10.99 15.18
N ASP A 69 -14.42 -11.62 14.04
CA ASP A 69 -13.61 -11.52 12.81
C ASP A 69 -14.22 -10.60 11.73
N GLY A 70 -15.36 -9.97 12.01
CA GLY A 70 -16.01 -9.02 11.11
C GLY A 70 -15.31 -7.65 11.00
N TRP A 71 -15.77 -6.82 10.06
CA TRP A 71 -15.22 -5.47 9.86
C TRP A 71 -15.38 -4.59 11.12
N SER A 72 -16.46 -4.76 11.90
CA SER A 72 -16.71 -3.98 13.11
C SER A 72 -15.65 -4.26 14.18
N ALA A 73 -15.24 -5.52 14.30
CA ALA A 73 -14.20 -5.96 15.21
C ALA A 73 -12.82 -5.45 14.79
N VAL A 74 -12.49 -5.53 13.49
CA VAL A 74 -11.26 -4.93 12.93
C VAL A 74 -11.20 -3.43 13.23
N THR A 75 -12.28 -2.70 12.95
CA THR A 75 -12.36 -1.25 13.16
C THR A 75 -12.21 -0.89 14.63
N SER A 76 -12.94 -1.60 15.51
CA SER A 76 -12.91 -1.36 16.96
C SER A 76 -11.53 -1.62 17.56
N ARG A 77 -10.86 -2.71 17.16
CA ARG A 77 -9.50 -3.05 17.62
C ARG A 77 -8.46 -2.05 17.12
N ALA A 78 -8.54 -1.67 15.84
CA ALA A 78 -7.65 -0.67 15.27
C ALA A 78 -7.79 0.69 15.97
N GLN A 79 -9.02 1.09 16.31
CA GLN A 79 -9.28 2.31 17.06
C GLN A 79 -8.67 2.25 18.47
N ARG A 80 -8.91 1.18 19.24
CA ARG A 80 -8.30 1.01 20.57
C ARG A 80 -6.78 1.05 20.53
N TRP A 81 -6.18 0.37 19.56
CA TRP A 81 -4.73 0.37 19.37
C TRP A 81 -4.19 1.78 19.08
N LYS A 82 -4.89 2.54 18.24
CA LYS A 82 -4.51 3.91 17.88
C LYS A 82 -4.63 4.87 19.07
N GLU A 83 -5.77 4.87 19.76
CA GLU A 83 -6.03 5.73 20.93
C GLU A 83 -5.04 5.47 22.06
N ALA A 84 -4.69 4.20 22.32
CA ALA A 84 -3.69 3.84 23.31
C ALA A 84 -2.32 4.45 23.00
N ASN A 85 -1.91 4.43 21.71
CA ASN A 85 -0.65 5.02 21.28
C ASN A 85 -0.65 6.56 21.33
N GLU A 86 -1.78 7.20 21.04
CA GLU A 86 -1.94 8.67 21.12
C GLU A 86 -1.87 9.17 22.57
N ASN A 87 -2.39 8.38 23.51
CA ASN A 87 -2.35 8.68 24.95
C ASN A 87 -1.00 8.37 25.63
N GLY A 88 0.06 8.09 24.86
CA GLY A 88 1.38 7.75 25.38
C GLY A 88 1.47 6.34 25.98
N GLY A 89 0.40 5.55 25.88
CA GLY A 89 0.41 4.12 26.16
C GLY A 89 0.93 3.31 24.97
N ARG A 90 1.03 2.00 25.15
CA ARG A 90 1.21 1.05 24.05
C ARG A 90 -0.10 0.29 23.93
N GLY A 91 -0.66 0.19 22.73
CA GLY A 91 -1.86 -0.63 22.53
C GLY A 91 -1.65 -2.08 22.99
N SER A 92 -2.75 -2.81 23.20
CA SER A 92 -2.69 -4.19 23.68
C SER A 92 -1.95 -5.08 22.69
N LYS A 93 -0.91 -5.79 23.15
CA LYS A 93 -0.18 -6.77 22.32
C LYS A 93 -1.15 -7.80 21.71
N GLU A 94 -2.17 -8.18 22.46
CA GLU A 94 -3.24 -9.06 22.02
C GLU A 94 -4.01 -8.50 20.81
N ASP A 95 -4.40 -7.22 20.85
CA ASP A 95 -5.10 -6.58 19.72
C ASP A 95 -4.20 -6.59 18.46
N MET A 96 -2.88 -6.41 18.59
CA MET A 96 -1.97 -6.50 17.44
C MET A 96 -1.74 -7.92 16.96
N ASP A 97 -1.55 -8.87 17.85
CA ASP A 97 -1.36 -10.28 17.49
C ASP A 97 -2.62 -10.77 16.74
N TRP A 98 -3.81 -10.33 17.18
CA TRP A 98 -5.08 -10.58 16.49
C TRP A 98 -5.16 -9.87 15.12
N LEU A 99 -4.81 -8.58 15.03
CA LEU A 99 -4.82 -7.83 13.75
C LEU A 99 -3.86 -8.46 12.72
N ILE A 100 -2.71 -8.95 13.18
CA ILE A 100 -1.74 -9.68 12.35
C ILE A 100 -2.33 -11.02 11.90
N ALA A 101 -3.04 -11.73 12.77
CA ALA A 101 -3.69 -12.99 12.41
C ALA A 101 -4.76 -12.77 11.33
N VAL A 102 -5.65 -11.78 11.49
CA VAL A 102 -6.65 -11.44 10.47
C VAL A 102 -6.01 -11.05 9.15
N ARG A 103 -4.98 -10.19 9.19
CA ARG A 103 -4.22 -9.83 7.99
C ARG A 103 -3.69 -11.06 7.26
N LYS A 104 -3.05 -11.99 7.98
CA LYS A 104 -2.51 -13.22 7.38
C LYS A 104 -3.61 -14.10 6.78
N THR A 105 -4.75 -14.19 7.43
CA THR A 105 -5.92 -14.91 6.91
C THR A 105 -6.42 -14.27 5.62
N LEU A 106 -6.54 -12.94 5.57
CA LEU A 106 -6.94 -12.24 4.35
C LEU A 106 -5.90 -12.44 3.24
N GLU A 107 -4.61 -12.23 3.52
CA GLU A 107 -3.52 -12.43 2.56
C GLU A 107 -3.47 -13.86 2.00
N ALA A 108 -3.75 -14.88 2.82
CA ALA A 108 -3.80 -16.27 2.36
C ALA A 108 -4.96 -16.53 1.36
N ASN A 109 -6.00 -15.70 1.38
CA ASN A 109 -7.12 -15.76 0.45
C ASN A 109 -6.95 -14.82 -0.76
N MET A 110 -5.91 -13.98 -0.78
CA MET A 110 -5.56 -13.13 -1.92
C MET A 110 -4.69 -13.93 -2.91
N GLN A 111 -5.32 -14.51 -3.93
CA GLN A 111 -4.68 -15.44 -4.86
C GLN A 111 -4.66 -14.92 -6.31
N ASP A 112 -5.26 -13.76 -6.56
CA ASP A 112 -5.22 -13.16 -7.88
C ASP A 112 -3.78 -12.71 -8.23
N GLN A 113 -3.53 -12.53 -9.53
CA GLN A 113 -2.20 -12.15 -10.00
C GLN A 113 -1.93 -10.66 -9.82
N ASP A 114 -0.82 -10.35 -9.16
CA ASP A 114 -0.27 -9.00 -9.12
C ASP A 114 0.33 -8.59 -10.47
N LEU A 115 0.07 -7.35 -10.83
CA LEU A 115 0.67 -6.70 -11.99
C LEU A 115 1.49 -5.52 -11.50
N PHE A 116 2.44 -5.12 -12.34
CA PHE A 116 3.45 -4.12 -12.01
C PHE A 116 3.57 -3.10 -13.13
N PRO A 117 4.10 -1.90 -12.83
CA PRO A 117 4.47 -0.94 -13.86
C PRO A 117 5.46 -1.56 -14.87
N PRO A 118 5.31 -1.30 -16.17
CA PRO A 118 6.16 -1.89 -17.20
C PRO A 118 7.56 -1.29 -17.24
N GLY A 119 8.55 -2.14 -17.50
CA GLY A 119 9.88 -1.72 -17.90
C GLY A 119 10.73 -1.14 -16.78
N ARG A 120 11.54 -0.12 -17.11
CA ARG A 120 12.42 0.54 -16.16
C ARG A 120 11.60 1.50 -15.31
N VAL A 121 11.52 1.25 -14.00
CA VAL A 121 10.70 2.05 -13.09
C VAL A 121 11.55 3.07 -12.34
N LEU A 122 11.24 4.35 -12.54
CA LEU A 122 11.78 5.47 -11.79
C LEU A 122 10.73 5.95 -10.78
N TRP A 123 11.10 5.97 -9.50
CA TRP A 123 10.23 6.33 -8.40
C TRP A 123 10.66 7.67 -7.80
N GLY A 124 9.87 8.71 -8.02
CA GLY A 124 10.08 10.05 -7.49
C GLY A 124 9.37 10.24 -6.15
N MET A 125 10.07 10.65 -5.10
CA MET A 125 9.49 10.94 -3.78
C MET A 125 10.09 12.23 -3.20
N ARG A 126 9.26 13.00 -2.49
CA ARG A 126 9.76 14.11 -1.66
C ARG A 126 10.27 13.56 -0.32
N ASP A 127 11.22 14.25 0.31
CA ASP A 127 11.81 13.75 1.57
C ASP A 127 10.76 13.61 2.68
N GLY A 128 9.74 14.47 2.70
CA GLY A 128 8.59 14.35 3.60
C GLY A 128 7.76 13.06 3.44
N ASP A 129 7.75 12.46 2.24
CA ASP A 129 7.01 11.23 1.96
C ASP A 129 7.79 9.96 2.36
N LEU A 130 9.11 10.07 2.56
CA LEU A 130 9.92 8.94 3.00
C LEU A 130 9.62 8.58 4.46
N HIS A 131 9.80 7.30 4.81
CA HIS A 131 9.76 6.85 6.20
C HIS A 131 10.77 7.66 7.04
N PRO A 132 10.46 8.04 8.30
CA PRO A 132 11.33 8.89 9.12
C PRO A 132 12.81 8.44 9.22
N SER A 133 13.08 7.13 9.13
CA SER A 133 14.45 6.58 9.12
C SER A 133 15.25 6.89 7.85
N HIS A 134 14.58 7.19 6.73
CA HIS A 134 15.18 7.43 5.41
C HIS A 134 15.18 8.91 5.00
N ARG A 135 14.59 9.77 5.85
CA ARG A 135 14.65 11.23 5.71
C ARG A 135 16.05 11.74 6.01
N LYS A 136 16.50 12.74 5.26
CA LYS A 136 17.79 13.38 5.52
C LYS A 136 17.67 14.23 6.78
N LYS A 137 18.55 14.00 7.75
CA LYS A 137 18.69 14.85 8.95
C LYS A 137 19.46 16.13 8.62
N THR A 138 19.04 16.89 7.62
CA THR A 138 19.59 18.24 7.42
C THR A 138 18.93 19.22 8.39
N LYS A 139 19.65 20.29 8.75
CA LYS A 139 19.11 21.37 9.60
C LYS A 139 17.82 21.87 8.95
N LYS A 140 16.67 21.67 9.62
CA LYS A 140 15.32 21.99 9.12
C LYS A 140 15.28 23.39 8.51
N THR A 141 15.40 23.46 7.20
CA THR A 141 14.90 24.59 6.42
C THR A 141 13.69 24.06 5.65
N VAL A 142 12.64 24.86 5.50
CA VAL A 142 11.40 24.47 4.81
C VAL A 142 11.68 23.96 3.39
N LYS A 143 12.79 24.39 2.77
CA LYS A 143 13.25 23.93 1.46
C LYS A 143 13.68 22.46 1.39
N ASP A 144 14.12 21.85 2.49
CA ASP A 144 14.65 20.48 2.46
C ASP A 144 13.56 19.40 2.50
N GLU A 145 12.42 19.66 3.13
CA GLU A 145 11.28 18.72 3.17
C GLU A 145 10.63 18.55 1.78
N ASP A 146 10.75 19.58 0.92
CA ASP A 146 10.20 19.60 -0.42
C ASP A 146 11.17 19.08 -1.50
N LYS A 147 12.37 18.62 -1.10
CA LYS A 147 13.36 18.15 -2.08
C LYS A 147 12.93 16.83 -2.71
N LEU A 148 12.72 16.87 -4.03
CA LEU A 148 12.43 15.69 -4.84
C LEU A 148 13.68 14.81 -4.99
N ARG A 149 13.49 13.50 -4.82
CA ARG A 149 14.51 12.46 -5.00
C ARG A 149 13.95 11.40 -5.93
N VAL A 150 14.77 10.92 -6.86
CA VAL A 150 14.40 9.86 -7.79
C VAL A 150 15.21 8.61 -7.48
N PHE A 151 14.53 7.47 -7.43
CA PHE A 151 15.12 6.17 -7.19
C PHE A 151 14.82 5.27 -8.39
N GLU A 152 15.79 4.47 -8.80
CA GLU A 152 15.52 3.36 -9.71
C GLU A 152 15.07 2.15 -8.91
N VAL A 153 13.93 1.58 -9.27
CA VAL A 153 13.39 0.39 -8.61
C VAL A 153 14.01 -0.85 -9.25
N LEU A 154 14.84 -1.55 -8.48
CA LEU A 154 15.52 -2.77 -8.93
C LEU A 154 14.62 -4.02 -8.83
N ASP A 155 13.74 -4.04 -7.84
CA ASP A 155 12.82 -5.14 -7.56
C ASP A 155 11.40 -4.58 -7.54
N VAL A 156 10.73 -4.65 -8.70
CA VAL A 156 9.36 -4.12 -8.86
C VAL A 156 8.34 -4.96 -8.10
N GLU A 157 8.57 -6.26 -7.97
CA GLU A 157 7.67 -7.17 -7.27
C GLU A 157 7.61 -6.76 -5.81
N LYS A 158 8.77 -6.69 -5.14
CA LYS A 158 8.85 -6.32 -3.73
C LYS A 158 8.41 -4.89 -3.42
N VAL A 159 8.54 -3.96 -4.37
CA VAL A 159 8.20 -2.56 -4.14
C VAL A 159 6.71 -2.31 -4.36
N PHE A 160 6.06 -3.03 -5.27
CA PHE A 160 4.68 -2.77 -5.72
C PHE A 160 3.68 -3.91 -5.42
N ASP A 161 4.09 -4.97 -4.72
CA ASP A 161 3.24 -6.09 -4.28
C ASP A 161 2.10 -5.72 -3.32
N GLN A 162 2.21 -4.58 -2.61
CA GLN A 162 1.20 -4.15 -1.66
C GLN A 162 0.74 -2.72 -1.90
N ILE A 163 -0.57 -2.50 -1.66
CA ILE A 163 -1.15 -1.16 -1.60
C ILE A 163 -0.66 -0.46 -0.33
N VAL A 164 -0.10 0.73 -0.50
CA VAL A 164 0.35 1.57 0.62
C VAL A 164 -0.69 2.65 0.89
N PHE A 165 -1.32 2.58 2.06
CA PHE A 165 -2.24 3.61 2.52
C PHE A 165 -1.46 4.82 3.05
N ALA A 166 -1.32 5.85 2.21
CA ALA A 166 -0.65 7.10 2.54
C ALA A 166 -1.57 8.30 2.30
N ARG A 167 -1.32 9.40 3.01
CA ARG A 167 -2.13 10.63 2.93
C ARG A 167 -2.30 11.16 1.51
N ASN A 168 -1.28 10.99 0.68
CA ASN A 168 -1.26 11.50 -0.69
C ASN A 168 -1.52 10.44 -1.76
N MET A 169 -1.92 9.22 -1.40
CA MET A 169 -1.99 8.09 -2.35
C MET A 169 -2.91 8.33 -3.55
N LEU A 170 -4.03 9.05 -3.33
CA LEU A 170 -4.98 9.42 -4.38
C LEU A 170 -4.53 10.69 -5.11
N THR A 171 -4.09 11.69 -4.35
CA THR A 171 -3.68 12.99 -4.92
C THR A 171 -2.42 12.88 -5.77
N ALA A 172 -1.51 11.97 -5.44
CA ALA A 172 -0.26 11.75 -6.17
C ALA A 172 -0.51 11.30 -7.61
N HIS A 173 -1.66 10.67 -7.88
CA HIS A 173 -2.05 10.26 -9.24
C HIS A 173 -2.47 11.43 -10.14
N MET A 174 -2.78 12.59 -9.56
CA MET A 174 -3.40 13.67 -10.32
C MET A 174 -2.43 14.22 -11.37
N PRO A 175 -2.87 14.48 -12.63
CA PRO A 175 -1.97 14.89 -13.72
C PRO A 175 -1.09 16.11 -13.40
N HIS A 176 -1.63 17.10 -12.70
CA HIS A 176 -0.90 18.31 -12.31
C HIS A 176 0.23 18.03 -11.29
N GLN A 177 0.15 16.94 -10.52
CA GLN A 177 1.24 16.53 -9.62
C GLN A 177 2.39 15.96 -10.43
N TYR A 178 2.11 15.09 -11.40
CA TYR A 178 3.13 14.56 -12.31
C TYR A 178 3.80 15.67 -13.10
N ASP A 179 3.02 16.59 -13.66
CA ASP A 179 3.53 17.74 -14.41
C ASP A 179 4.49 18.60 -13.56
N ARG A 180 4.06 18.98 -12.34
CA ARG A 180 4.90 19.72 -11.39
C ARG A 180 6.19 18.99 -11.06
N VAL A 181 6.11 17.68 -10.77
CA VAL A 181 7.26 16.87 -10.35
C VAL A 181 8.25 16.69 -11.50
N LEU A 182 7.75 16.52 -12.73
CA LEU A 182 8.61 16.42 -13.91
C LEU A 182 9.28 17.76 -14.21
N HIS A 183 8.58 18.88 -14.03
CA HIS A 183 9.16 20.21 -14.11
C HIS A 183 10.24 20.46 -13.05
N ASP A 184 10.07 19.92 -11.83
CA ASP A 184 11.10 20.00 -10.78
C ASP A 184 12.37 19.16 -11.11
N LEU A 185 12.31 18.25 -12.09
CA LEU A 185 13.43 17.37 -12.50
C LEU A 185 14.24 17.90 -13.71
N LEU A 186 13.69 18.85 -14.46
CA LEU A 186 14.29 19.42 -15.68
C LEU A 186 14.99 20.75 -15.39
#